data_AF-A0A974BYB7-F1
#
_entry.id   AF-A0A974BYB7-F1
#
_cell.length_a   1.000
_cell.length_b   1.000
_cell.length_c   1.000
_cell.angle_alpha   90.00
_cell.angle_beta   90.00
_cell.angle_gamma   90.00
#
_symmetry.space_group_name_H-M   'P 1'
#
loop_
_entity.id
_entity.type
_entity.pdbx_description
1 polymer ?
#
loop_
_entity_poly.entity_id
_entity_poly.type
_entity_poly.pdbx_seq_one_letter_code
_entity_poly.pdbx_strand_id
1 'polypeptide(L)'
;MFMDQSFLEPKCTNVSDMFMGQSFLGPKCTNVSDMFMGQSFLGPKCTNVSDMFMGQSFLGPKCTNVSDMFMGQSLLDPKCINVSDMFMGQSFLGPKCTNVSDMFMGQSFLGPKCTNVSDMFMGQSFLDP
;
A
#
# COMPACT_ATOMS: atom_id res chain seq x y z
N MET A 1 -10.44 -3.36 -15.03
CA MET A 1 -10.17 -1.97 -15.47
C MET A 1 -8.69 -1.85 -15.79
N PHE A 2 -8.32 -1.39 -16.98
CA PHE A 2 -6.92 -1.24 -17.39
C PHE A 2 -6.66 0.22 -17.77
N MET A 3 -5.63 0.85 -17.19
CA MET A 3 -5.16 2.18 -17.58
C MET A 3 -3.63 2.19 -17.64
N ASP A 4 -3.08 2.56 -18.79
CA ASP A 4 -1.63 2.61 -18.93
C ASP A 4 -1.04 3.84 -18.22
N GLN A 5 -1.61 5.02 -18.46
CA GLN A 5 -1.23 6.26 -17.80
C GLN A 5 -2.45 7.08 -17.38
N SER A 6 -2.45 7.62 -16.16
CA SER A 6 -3.50 8.54 -15.71
C SER A 6 -2.94 9.72 -14.91
N PHE A 7 -3.29 10.94 -15.33
CA PHE A 7 -2.99 12.16 -14.55
C PHE A 7 -4.15 12.55 -13.62
N LEU A 8 -5.35 12.07 -13.93
CA LEU A 8 -6.57 12.25 -13.13
C LEU A 8 -6.65 11.18 -12.03
N GLU A 9 -7.53 11.40 -11.05
CA GLU A 9 -7.85 10.46 -9.97
C GLU A 9 -9.08 9.62 -10.38
N PRO A 10 -8.92 8.37 -10.86
CA PRO A 10 -10.06 7.56 -11.29
C PRO A 10 -10.91 7.18 -10.08
N LYS A 11 -12.23 7.11 -10.26
CA LYS A 11 -13.16 6.62 -9.23
C LYS A 11 -13.71 5.27 -9.66
N CYS A 12 -13.75 4.30 -8.76
CA CYS A 12 -14.26 2.99 -9.08
C CYS A 12 -15.01 2.32 -7.91
N THR A 13 -15.96 1.46 -8.24
CA THR A 13 -16.75 0.69 -7.29
C THR A 13 -16.96 -0.71 -7.85
N ASN A 14 -16.82 -1.75 -7.02
CA ASN A 14 -17.03 -3.15 -7.40
C ASN A 14 -16.20 -3.53 -8.64
N VAL A 15 -14.88 -3.42 -8.52
CA VAL A 15 -13.95 -3.81 -9.58
C VAL A 15 -13.37 -5.16 -9.22
N SER A 16 -13.42 -6.14 -10.13
CA SER A 16 -12.66 -7.38 -9.94
C SER A 16 -11.17 -7.05 -9.98
N ASP A 17 -10.68 -6.61 -11.13
CA ASP A 17 -9.26 -6.42 -11.36
C ASP A 17 -8.98 -5.01 -11.86
N MET A 18 -7.99 -4.37 -11.26
CA MET A 18 -7.49 -3.06 -11.68
C MET A 18 -6.02 -3.15 -11.99
N PHE A 19 -5.65 -2.73 -13.20
CA PHE A 19 -4.25 -2.62 -13.63
C PHE A 19 -3.98 -1.17 -14.03
N MET A 20 -3.03 -0.54 -13.34
CA MET A 20 -2.59 0.81 -13.64
C MET A 20 -1.07 0.87 -13.82
N GLY A 21 -0.61 1.27 -15.00
CA GLY A 21 0.82 1.38 -15.31
C GLY A 21 1.48 2.52 -14.54
N GLN A 22 1.16 3.75 -14.91
CA GLN A 22 1.65 4.96 -14.25
C GLN A 22 0.50 5.88 -13.87
N SER A 23 0.56 6.45 -12.67
CA SER A 23 -0.43 7.44 -12.23
C SER A 23 0.23 8.59 -11.48
N PHE A 24 -0.22 9.81 -11.74
CA PHE A 24 0.15 10.92 -10.85
C PHE A 24 -0.72 10.88 -9.58
N LEU A 25 -2.03 10.67 -9.77
CA LEU A 25 -3.02 10.49 -8.71
C LEU A 25 -3.58 9.07 -8.78
N GLY A 26 -3.29 8.27 -7.75
CA GLY A 26 -3.87 6.94 -7.59
C GLY A 26 -5.39 7.01 -7.43
N PRO A 27 -6.10 5.93 -7.80
CA PRO A 27 -7.56 5.91 -7.82
C PRO A 27 -8.19 5.97 -6.43
N LYS A 28 -9.44 6.42 -6.40
CA LYS A 28 -10.35 6.26 -5.26
C LYS A 28 -11.30 5.12 -5.54
N CYS A 29 -11.17 4.03 -4.79
CA CYS A 29 -11.90 2.81 -5.09
C CYS A 29 -12.56 2.18 -3.86
N THR A 30 -13.72 1.56 -4.08
CA THR A 30 -14.42 0.77 -3.07
C THR A 30 -14.71 -0.62 -3.62
N ASN A 31 -14.45 -1.66 -2.83
CA ASN A 31 -14.61 -3.06 -3.20
C ASN A 31 -13.82 -3.39 -4.48
N VAL A 32 -12.52 -3.62 -4.30
CA VAL A 32 -11.64 -4.13 -5.35
C VAL A 32 -11.22 -5.54 -4.95
N SER A 33 -11.29 -6.51 -5.86
CA SER A 33 -10.64 -7.80 -5.57
C SER A 33 -9.14 -7.60 -5.66
N ASP A 34 -8.62 -7.31 -6.86
CA ASP A 34 -7.18 -7.21 -7.10
C ASP A 34 -6.80 -5.85 -7.70
N MET A 35 -5.80 -5.20 -7.10
CA MET A 35 -5.25 -3.94 -7.58
C MET A 35 -3.76 -4.06 -7.84
N PHE A 36 -3.37 -3.87 -9.10
CA PHE A 36 -1.99 -3.84 -9.57
C PHE A 36 -1.64 -2.43 -10.03
N MET A 37 -0.66 -1.80 -9.38
CA MET A 37 -0.16 -0.47 -9.75
C MET A 37 1.35 -0.50 -9.98
N GLY A 38 1.81 -0.06 -11.15
CA GLY A 38 3.23 0.00 -11.48
C GLY A 38 3.93 1.13 -10.73
N GLN A 39 3.63 2.37 -11.12
CA GLN A 39 4.19 3.57 -10.51
C GLN A 39 3.10 4.58 -10.16
N SER A 40 3.18 5.15 -8.98
CA SER A 40 2.28 6.23 -8.55
C SER A 40 3.05 7.35 -7.84
N PHE A 41 2.72 8.61 -8.10
CA PHE A 41 3.23 9.68 -7.24
C PHE A 41 2.46 9.70 -5.92
N LEU A 42 1.13 9.79 -6.01
CA LEU A 42 0.22 9.61 -4.87
C LEU A 42 -0.48 8.26 -5.01
N GLY A 43 -0.31 7.39 -4.03
CA GLY A 43 -0.97 6.08 -3.97
C GLY A 43 -2.50 6.18 -3.87
N PRO A 44 -3.21 5.08 -4.15
CA PRO A 44 -4.66 5.01 -4.17
C PRO A 44 -5.26 5.25 -2.78
N LYS A 45 -6.54 5.59 -2.77
CA LYS A 45 -7.35 5.56 -1.55
C LYS A 45 -8.43 4.50 -1.70
N CYS A 46 -8.38 3.47 -0.88
CA CYS A 46 -9.23 2.30 -1.07
C CYS A 46 -10.00 1.91 0.20
N THR A 47 -11.21 1.42 -0.01
CA THR A 47 -11.99 0.74 1.02
C THR A 47 -12.31 -0.66 0.51
N ASN A 48 -11.95 -1.68 1.28
CA ASN A 48 -12.08 -3.10 0.93
C ASN A 48 -11.32 -3.44 -0.35
N VAL A 49 -10.07 -3.86 -0.18
CA VAL A 49 -9.27 -4.49 -1.23
C VAL A 49 -8.95 -5.90 -0.77
N SER A 50 -9.03 -6.90 -1.65
CA SER A 50 -8.49 -8.23 -1.28
C SER A 50 -6.98 -8.15 -1.38
N ASP A 51 -6.46 -7.98 -2.60
CA ASP A 51 -5.03 -7.97 -2.84
C ASP A 51 -4.58 -6.66 -3.50
N MET A 52 -3.55 -6.03 -2.93
CA MET A 52 -2.95 -4.80 -3.45
C MET A 52 -1.46 -5.02 -3.72
N PHE A 53 -1.08 -4.87 -5.00
CA PHE A 53 0.30 -4.93 -5.46
C PHE A 53 0.71 -3.55 -6.00
N MET A 54 1.71 -2.92 -5.38
CA MET A 54 2.29 -1.68 -5.90
C MET A 54 3.79 -1.81 -6.11
N GLY A 55 4.26 -1.41 -7.29
CA GLY A 55 5.68 -1.38 -7.62
C GLY A 55 6.41 -0.25 -6.91
N GLN A 56 6.13 0.99 -7.31
CA GLN A 56 6.76 2.18 -6.74
C GLN A 56 5.73 3.26 -6.41
N SER A 57 5.90 3.90 -5.25
CA SER A 57 5.11 5.05 -4.86
C SER A 57 5.93 6.14 -4.20
N PHE A 58 5.64 7.42 -4.44
CA PHE A 58 6.25 8.47 -3.63
C PHE A 58 5.53 8.59 -2.29
N LEU A 59 4.20 8.73 -2.32
CA LEU A 59 3.33 8.50 -1.16
C LEU A 59 2.56 7.20 -1.35
N GLY A 60 2.67 6.28 -0.40
CA GLY A 60 1.96 5.02 -0.36
C GLY A 60 0.43 5.19 -0.21
N PRO A 61 -0.31 4.08 -0.33
CA PRO A 61 -1.76 4.09 -0.37
C PRO A 61 -2.38 4.44 0.99
N LYS A 62 -3.65 4.84 0.96
CA LYS A 62 -4.47 4.99 2.16
C LYS A 62 -5.63 4.01 2.10
N CYS A 63 -5.63 3.01 2.98
CA CYS A 63 -6.60 1.93 2.90
C CYS A 63 -7.31 1.68 4.23
N THR A 64 -8.57 1.28 4.16
CA THR A 64 -9.35 0.93 5.37
C THR A 64 -9.23 -0.56 5.69
N ASN A 65 -9.54 -1.43 4.73
CA ASN A 65 -9.45 -2.87 4.87
C ASN A 65 -8.71 -3.42 3.65
N VAL A 66 -7.65 -4.16 3.89
CA VAL A 66 -6.90 -4.90 2.87
C VAL A 66 -6.66 -6.30 3.40
N SER A 67 -6.84 -7.35 2.59
CA SER A 67 -6.36 -8.68 2.99
C SER A 67 -4.84 -8.67 2.91
N ASP A 68 -4.30 -8.57 1.68
CA ASP A 68 -2.87 -8.66 1.44
C ASP A 68 -2.34 -7.41 0.72
N MET A 69 -1.27 -6.83 1.25
CA MET A 69 -0.61 -5.66 0.69
C MET A 69 0.84 -5.95 0.37
N PHE A 70 1.22 -5.83 -0.89
CA PHE A 70 2.59 -5.98 -1.39
C PHE A 70 3.07 -4.66 -1.98
N MET A 71 4.11 -4.07 -1.39
CA MET A 71 4.69 -2.80 -1.82
C MET A 71 6.18 -2.97 -2.11
N GLY A 72 6.61 -2.63 -3.32
CA GLY A 72 8.01 -2.71 -3.72
C GLY A 72 8.87 -1.61 -3.08
N GLN A 73 8.68 -0.38 -3.52
CA GLN A 73 9.41 0.78 -2.99
C GLN A 73 8.46 1.94 -2.69
N SER A 74 8.69 2.60 -1.56
CA SER A 74 8.02 3.86 -1.24
C SER A 74 8.98 4.88 -0.63
N LEU A 75 8.69 6.18 -0.77
CA LEU A 75 9.35 7.16 0.12
C LEU A 75 8.59 7.24 1.46
N LEU A 76 7.28 7.43 1.38
CA LEU A 76 6.39 7.40 2.54
C LEU A 76 5.46 6.20 2.41
N ASP A 77 5.58 5.25 3.32
CA ASP A 77 4.76 4.05 3.30
C ASP A 77 3.26 4.30 3.56
N PRO A 78 2.42 3.28 3.27
CA PRO A 78 0.98 3.29 3.47
C PRO A 78 0.49 3.76 4.83
N LYS A 79 -0.75 4.26 4.80
CA LYS A 79 -1.57 4.46 5.99
C LYS A 79 -2.77 3.54 5.93
N CYS A 80 -2.81 2.52 6.77
CA CYS A 80 -3.86 1.51 6.76
C CYS A 80 -4.57 1.37 8.10
N ILE A 81 -5.85 0.98 8.10
CA ILE A 81 -6.57 0.70 9.34
C ILE A 81 -6.46 -0.78 9.67
N ASN A 82 -6.99 -1.67 8.83
CA ASN A 82 -6.90 -3.12 8.97
C ASN A 82 -6.19 -3.72 7.75
N VAL A 83 -5.15 -4.48 8.01
CA VAL A 83 -4.46 -5.31 7.02
C VAL A 83 -4.28 -6.71 7.59
N SER A 84 -4.51 -7.76 6.80
CA SER A 84 -4.15 -9.12 7.27
C SER A 84 -2.64 -9.24 7.15
N ASP A 85 -2.12 -9.23 5.93
CA ASP A 85 -0.70 -9.40 5.66
C ASP A 85 -0.11 -8.20 4.92
N MET A 86 0.99 -7.66 5.43
CA MET A 86 1.69 -6.52 4.84
C MET A 86 3.15 -6.87 4.52
N PHE A 87 3.49 -6.85 3.23
CA PHE A 87 4.82 -7.11 2.70
C PHE A 87 5.40 -5.84 2.07
N MET A 88 6.48 -5.32 2.64
CA MET A 88 7.08 -4.05 2.23
C MET A 88 8.55 -4.27 1.87
N GLY A 89 8.96 -3.84 0.69
CA GLY A 89 10.34 -3.97 0.21
C GLY A 89 11.26 -2.92 0.83
N GLN A 90 11.27 -1.71 0.27
CA GLN A 90 12.10 -0.62 0.75
C GLN A 90 11.30 0.64 0.99
N SER A 91 11.53 1.30 2.12
CA SER A 91 10.96 2.61 2.40
C SER A 91 11.91 3.55 3.13
N PHE A 92 11.63 4.85 3.04
CA PHE A 92 12.31 5.82 3.88
C PHE A 92 11.57 5.97 5.21
N LEU A 93 10.27 6.23 5.17
CA LEU A 93 9.40 6.22 6.35
C LEU A 93 8.48 5.02 6.31
N GLY A 94 8.52 4.20 7.37
CA GLY A 94 7.70 3.02 7.51
C GLY A 94 6.20 3.28 7.63
N PRO A 95 5.37 2.21 7.51
CA PRO A 95 3.92 2.32 7.41
C PRO A 95 3.33 2.83 8.71
N LYS A 96 2.14 3.43 8.60
CA LYS A 96 1.32 3.78 9.76
C LYS A 96 0.04 2.96 9.74
N CYS A 97 -0.06 1.98 10.62
CA CYS A 97 -1.21 1.08 10.67
C CYS A 97 -1.88 1.05 12.03
N THR A 98 -3.16 0.68 12.06
CA THR A 98 -3.88 0.45 13.34
C THR A 98 -3.82 -1.02 13.73
N ASN A 99 -4.29 -1.91 12.86
CA ASN A 99 -4.28 -3.36 13.04
C ASN A 99 -3.62 -4.02 11.83
N VAL A 100 -2.61 -4.84 12.09
CA VAL A 100 -1.97 -5.71 11.10
C VAL A 100 -1.85 -7.10 11.74
N SER A 101 -2.15 -8.17 11.02
CA SER A 101 -1.87 -9.52 11.55
C SER A 101 -0.37 -9.77 11.40
N ASP A 102 0.11 -9.88 10.16
CA ASP A 102 1.51 -10.16 9.88
C ASP A 102 2.15 -9.02 9.08
N MET A 103 3.31 -8.54 9.55
CA MET A 103 4.09 -7.50 8.89
C MET A 103 5.49 -8.00 8.55
N PHE A 104 5.82 -8.01 7.27
CA PHE A 104 7.14 -8.32 6.73
C PHE A 104 7.72 -7.08 6.08
N MET A 105 8.83 -6.58 6.62
CA MET A 105 9.45 -5.35 6.15
C MET A 105 10.92 -5.58 5.80
N GLY A 106 11.32 -5.20 4.59
CA GLY A 106 12.69 -5.33 4.12
C GLY A 106 13.62 -4.28 4.73
N GLN A 107 13.70 -3.10 4.12
CA GLN A 107 14.55 -2.01 4.59
C GLN A 107 13.73 -0.75 4.84
N SER A 108 13.94 -0.12 5.98
CA SER A 108 13.36 1.19 6.31
C SER A 108 14.41 2.11 6.94
N PHE A 109 14.35 3.41 6.64
CA PHE A 109 15.18 4.36 7.39
C PHE A 109 14.56 4.63 8.77
N LEU A 110 13.26 4.90 8.82
CA LEU A 110 12.47 4.93 10.06
C LEU A 110 11.46 3.78 10.06
N GLY A 111 11.43 2.99 11.13
CA GLY A 111 10.56 1.84 11.27
C GLY A 111 9.04 2.13 11.25
N PRO A 112 8.20 1.08 11.27
CA PRO A 112 6.74 1.18 11.20
C PRO A 112 6.13 1.78 12.47
N LYS A 113 5.09 2.60 12.34
CA LYS A 113 4.29 3.09 13.47
C LYS A 113 2.93 2.41 13.47
N CYS A 114 2.86 1.24 14.10
CA CYS A 114 1.65 0.43 14.16
C CYS A 114 1.14 0.29 15.60
N THR A 115 -0.18 0.30 15.80
CA THR A 115 -0.77 0.15 17.15
C THR A 115 -0.87 -1.31 17.58
N ASN A 116 -1.44 -2.16 16.74
CA ASN A 116 -1.57 -3.60 16.97
C ASN A 116 -0.96 -4.33 15.78
N VAL A 117 0.08 -5.12 16.04
CA VAL A 117 0.67 -6.06 15.09
C VAL A 117 0.82 -7.39 15.79
N SER A 118 0.29 -8.48 15.21
CA SER A 118 0.40 -9.81 15.81
C SER A 118 1.83 -10.34 15.68
N ASP A 119 2.34 -10.41 14.44
CA ASP A 119 3.70 -10.83 14.15
C ASP A 119 4.41 -9.81 13.25
N MET A 120 5.67 -9.48 13.60
CA MET A 120 6.48 -8.51 12.85
C MET A 120 7.87 -9.05 12.57
N PHE A 121 8.23 -9.08 11.29
CA PHE A 121 9.55 -9.46 10.79
C PHE A 121 10.18 -8.26 10.08
N MET A 122 11.27 -7.75 10.64
CA MET A 122 12.00 -6.59 10.12
C MET A 122 13.39 -7.01 9.63
N GLY A 123 13.75 -6.60 8.41
CA GLY A 123 15.10 -6.77 7.87
C GLY A 123 16.08 -5.77 8.48
N GLN A 124 16.09 -4.54 7.96
CA GLN A 124 16.94 -3.46 8.47
C GLN A 124 16.15 -2.18 8.70
N SER A 125 16.15 -1.70 9.94
CA SER A 125 15.73 -0.34 10.31
C SER A 125 16.97 0.45 10.75
N PHE A 126 17.08 1.72 10.34
CA PHE A 126 18.16 2.59 10.84
C PHE A 126 17.74 3.33 12.12
N LEU A 127 16.48 3.74 12.20
CA LEU A 127 15.86 4.35 13.36
C LEU A 127 14.61 3.57 13.73
N ASP A 128 14.49 3.25 15.01
CA ASP A 128 13.24 2.74 15.56
C ASP A 128 12.19 3.88 15.67
N PRO A 129 10.88 3.55 15.63
CA PRO A 129 9.80 4.52 15.48
C PRO A 129 9.59 5.49 16.66
#